data_AF-A0A382G2D2-F1
#
_entry.id   AF-A0A382G2D2-F1
#
_cell.length_a   1.000
_cell.length_b   1.000
_cell.length_c   1.000
_cell.angle_alpha   90.00
_cell.angle_beta   90.00
_cell.angle_gamma   90.00
#
_symmetry.space_group_name_H-M   'P 1'
#
loop_
_entity.id
_entity.type
_entity.pdbx_description
1 polymer ?
#
loop_
_entity_poly.entity_id
_entity_poly.type
_entity_poly.pdbx_seq_one_letter_code
_entity_poly.pdbx_strand_id
1 'polypeptide(L)'
;MISLVGNESDMSLLTFPNSGNTYYFRSRIPIDLIEHFGGLTEFRVSLKCAIKSRALRTTKILDNTVSKLYEKIREGMKSLDIDDIKEILRIEIRKQILFTHHIFEGTNRWSETGVEKSLESVKLKESNLKETLDSTLKTYQNEVDSKLEGILKSLDIEVDRDSINFKKLRNKFIDLYVLRYDWVKELLNESGKTDEDFRLNAQQKLGLVLFPELTNGTDKKNAFARNTHLQPVIENYAPEPIEPYLVQQVGLLSSNIKTFIDRKKIEGKIIKEVESDRVILEEFVEIVGDFDFSRVTKKEVSYYIDVQTKLPPNRKKSPKYRDLTIKEVMELNLNQKETQTPQNINKKLSKLSVLGNWGVRQGLLLNNPFSGMKFSVKKQPNKREPFTKEELRKILKPET
;
A
#
# COMPACT_ATOMS: atom_id res chain seq x y z
N MET A 1 35.28 -37.63 10.89
CA MET A 1 35.72 -37.02 9.62
C MET A 1 34.47 -36.53 8.92
N ILE A 2 34.20 -35.23 9.00
CA ILE A 2 33.03 -34.60 8.36
C ILE A 2 33.35 -34.50 6.88
N SER A 3 32.56 -35.16 6.05
CA SER A 3 32.64 -35.03 4.59
C SER A 3 31.34 -34.42 4.08
N LEU A 4 31.40 -33.10 3.87
CA LEU A 4 30.51 -32.34 3.02
C LEU A 4 30.55 -32.91 1.60
N VAL A 5 29.43 -33.45 1.09
CA VAL A 5 29.23 -33.64 -0.35
C VAL A 5 27.74 -33.45 -0.70
N GLY A 6 27.47 -32.42 -1.49
CA GLY A 6 26.40 -32.42 -2.49
C GLY A 6 25.00 -32.03 -2.03
N ASN A 7 24.72 -30.73 -2.01
CA ASN A 7 23.36 -30.21 -2.16
C ASN A 7 22.95 -30.41 -3.64
N GLU A 8 22.65 -31.65 -4.05
CA GLU A 8 21.99 -31.90 -5.33
C GLU A 8 20.50 -31.55 -5.14
N SER A 9 20.05 -30.51 -5.84
CA SER A 9 18.65 -30.14 -5.95
C SER A 9 17.86 -31.31 -6.54
N ASP A 10 17.27 -32.15 -5.69
CA ASP A 10 16.51 -33.34 -6.09
C ASP A 10 15.08 -32.97 -6.56
N MET A 11 15.01 -32.00 -7.48
CA MET A 11 13.78 -31.51 -8.11
C MET A 11 13.60 -32.21 -9.47
N SER A 12 12.44 -32.85 -9.64
CA SER A 12 12.19 -33.67 -10.83
C SER A 12 10.86 -33.30 -11.50
N LEU A 13 10.88 -33.26 -12.83
CA LEU A 13 9.66 -33.25 -13.64
C LEU A 13 9.00 -34.64 -13.57
N LEU A 14 7.73 -34.71 -13.14
CA LEU A 14 6.99 -35.96 -13.06
C LEU A 14 5.88 -36.04 -14.13
N THR A 15 5.64 -37.26 -14.63
CA THR A 15 4.52 -37.63 -15.52
C THR A 15 3.88 -38.91 -15.03
N PHE A 16 2.54 -38.98 -15.01
CA PHE A 16 1.81 -40.18 -14.62
C PHE A 16 0.93 -40.69 -15.77
N PRO A 17 0.70 -42.01 -15.89
CA PRO A 17 -0.12 -42.59 -16.96
C PRO A 17 -1.56 -42.05 -17.00
N ASN A 18 -2.11 -41.65 -15.85
CA ASN A 18 -3.52 -41.25 -15.70
C ASN A 18 -3.74 -39.74 -15.46
N SER A 19 -2.73 -38.88 -15.66
CA SER A 19 -2.79 -37.45 -15.29
C SER A 19 -3.22 -36.50 -16.42
N GLY A 20 -4.02 -36.97 -17.39
CA GLY A 20 -4.61 -36.13 -18.43
C GLY A 20 -3.59 -35.34 -19.26
N ASN A 21 -2.45 -35.96 -19.63
CA ASN A 21 -1.34 -35.34 -20.38
C ASN A 21 -0.71 -34.11 -19.71
N THR A 22 -0.71 -34.00 -18.38
CA THR A 22 -0.10 -32.84 -17.69
C THR A 22 1.16 -33.19 -16.91
N TYR A 23 2.21 -32.39 -17.09
CA TYR A 23 3.46 -32.44 -16.31
C TYR A 23 3.30 -31.79 -14.92
N TYR A 24 4.03 -32.31 -13.93
CA TYR A 24 4.07 -31.77 -12.56
C TYR A 24 5.48 -31.35 -12.19
N PHE A 25 5.57 -30.21 -11.49
CA PHE A 25 6.75 -29.80 -10.75
C PHE A 25 6.70 -30.42 -9.36
N ARG A 26 7.72 -31.19 -8.98
CA ARG A 26 7.91 -31.69 -7.61
C ARG A 26 9.03 -30.91 -6.95
N SER A 27 8.75 -30.38 -5.75
CA SER A 27 9.75 -29.79 -4.86
C SER A 27 9.88 -30.62 -3.59
N ARG A 28 11.09 -31.07 -3.25
CA ARG A 28 11.35 -31.64 -1.92
C ARG A 28 11.65 -30.53 -0.95
N ILE A 29 11.03 -30.61 0.24
CA ILE A 29 11.28 -29.67 1.32
C ILE A 29 12.60 -30.06 1.99
N PRO A 30 13.55 -29.13 2.16
CA PRO A 30 14.79 -29.39 2.87
C PRO A 30 14.53 -29.92 4.29
N ILE A 31 15.37 -30.85 4.75
CA ILE A 31 15.17 -31.58 6.02
C ILE A 31 14.98 -30.62 7.20
N ASP A 32 15.75 -29.55 7.21
CA ASP A 32 15.72 -28.49 8.21
C ASP A 32 14.41 -27.69 8.23
N LEU A 33 13.64 -27.70 7.14
CA LEU A 33 12.38 -26.98 7.01
C LEU A 33 11.13 -27.87 7.13
N ILE A 34 11.28 -29.20 7.25
CA ILE A 34 10.14 -30.15 7.29
C ILE A 34 9.18 -29.81 8.44
N GLU A 35 9.71 -29.50 9.62
CA GLU A 35 8.90 -29.16 10.80
C GLU A 35 8.13 -27.84 10.58
N HIS A 36 8.76 -26.84 9.97
CA HIS A 36 8.13 -25.57 9.61
C HIS A 36 6.94 -25.75 8.64
N PHE A 37 7.00 -26.77 7.79
CA PHE A 37 5.90 -27.14 6.87
C PHE A 37 4.97 -28.23 7.43
N GLY A 38 4.92 -28.42 8.75
CA GLY A 38 3.97 -29.33 9.40
C GLY A 38 4.22 -30.81 9.10
N GLY A 39 5.49 -31.18 8.90
CA GLY A 39 5.90 -32.57 8.61
C GLY A 39 5.82 -32.95 7.13
N LEU A 40 5.50 -32.01 6.23
CA LEU A 40 5.51 -32.26 4.79
C LEU A 40 6.95 -32.41 4.29
N THR A 41 7.20 -33.48 3.53
CA THR A 41 8.52 -33.79 2.97
C THR A 41 8.68 -33.32 1.52
N GLU A 42 7.58 -33.12 0.81
CA GLU A 42 7.55 -32.61 -0.55
C GLU A 42 6.20 -31.98 -0.89
N PHE A 43 6.19 -31.13 -1.91
CA PHE A 43 4.97 -30.65 -2.54
C PHE A 43 5.04 -30.77 -4.06
N ARG A 44 3.87 -30.83 -4.70
CA ARG A 44 3.74 -30.99 -6.14
C ARG A 44 2.77 -29.96 -6.70
N VAL A 45 3.14 -29.36 -7.82
CA VAL A 45 2.33 -28.37 -8.54
C VAL A 45 2.12 -28.82 -9.97
N SER A 46 0.85 -28.90 -10.40
CA SER A 46 0.52 -29.17 -11.79
C SER A 46 0.94 -28.00 -12.68
N LEU A 47 1.73 -28.28 -13.73
CA LEU A 47 2.15 -27.26 -14.69
C LEU A 47 1.08 -26.97 -15.74
N LYS A 48 -0.03 -27.72 -15.75
CA LYS A 48 -1.12 -27.66 -16.76
C LYS A 48 -0.58 -27.60 -18.20
N CYS A 49 0.53 -28.29 -18.42
CA CYS A 49 1.27 -28.27 -19.68
C CYS A 49 1.41 -29.71 -20.16
N ALA A 50 1.09 -29.95 -21.44
CA ALA A 50 1.31 -31.23 -22.11
C ALA A 50 2.60 -31.27 -22.95
N ILE A 51 3.30 -30.13 -23.06
CA ILE A 51 4.50 -29.99 -23.88
C ILE A 51 5.74 -30.12 -23.00
N LYS A 52 6.53 -31.18 -23.20
CA LYS A 52 7.70 -31.53 -22.38
C LYS A 52 8.74 -30.41 -22.28
N SER A 53 9.08 -29.78 -23.40
CA SER A 53 10.11 -28.72 -23.46
C SER A 53 9.71 -27.46 -22.69
N ARG A 54 8.44 -27.06 -22.78
CA ARG A 54 7.88 -25.94 -22.00
C ARG A 54 7.81 -26.28 -20.52
N ALA A 55 7.36 -27.48 -20.18
CA ALA A 55 7.31 -27.95 -18.81
C ALA A 55 8.71 -27.95 -18.16
N LEU A 56 9.74 -28.42 -18.86
CA LEU A 56 11.13 -28.38 -18.39
C LEU A 56 11.64 -26.95 -18.11
N ARG A 57 11.33 -25.98 -18.99
CA ARG A 57 11.71 -24.58 -18.78
C ARG A 57 11.01 -24.00 -17.54
N THR A 58 9.71 -24.24 -17.40
CA THR A 58 8.93 -23.77 -16.24
C THR A 58 9.42 -24.42 -14.94
N THR A 59 9.76 -25.70 -14.95
CA THR A 59 10.36 -26.42 -13.81
C THR A 59 11.65 -25.74 -13.34
N LYS A 60 12.56 -25.37 -14.24
CA LYS A 60 13.81 -24.67 -13.85
C LYS A 60 13.56 -23.31 -13.20
N ILE A 61 12.56 -22.57 -13.67
CA ILE A 61 12.21 -21.27 -13.11
C ILE A 61 11.61 -21.44 -11.70
N LEU A 62 10.70 -22.41 -11.55
CA LEU A 62 10.08 -22.72 -10.27
C LEU A 62 11.11 -23.24 -9.26
N ASP A 63 12.04 -24.08 -9.69
CA ASP A 63 13.13 -24.61 -8.87
C ASP A 63 13.98 -23.47 -8.25
N ASN A 64 14.44 -22.52 -9.07
CA ASN A 64 15.20 -21.37 -8.57
C ASN A 64 14.37 -20.48 -7.61
N THR A 65 13.08 -20.30 -7.93
CA THR A 65 12.17 -19.50 -7.10
C THR A 65 11.97 -20.14 -5.73
N VAL A 66 11.73 -21.45 -5.70
CA VAL A 66 11.50 -22.20 -4.47
C VAL A 66 12.78 -22.32 -3.64
N SER A 67 13.93 -22.52 -4.27
CA SER A 67 15.22 -22.53 -3.59
C SER A 67 15.49 -21.21 -2.86
N LYS A 68 15.25 -20.07 -3.52
CA LYS A 68 15.35 -18.74 -2.89
C LYS A 68 14.36 -18.55 -1.74
N LEU A 69 13.18 -19.15 -1.84
CA LEU A 69 12.19 -19.08 -0.77
C LEU A 69 12.65 -19.89 0.46
N TYR A 70 13.25 -21.06 0.25
CA TYR A 70 13.83 -21.83 1.36
C TYR A 70 14.96 -21.07 2.06
N GLU A 71 15.86 -20.41 1.33
CA GLU A 71 16.90 -19.58 1.96
C GLU A 71 16.29 -18.43 2.77
N LYS A 72 15.27 -17.75 2.24
CA LYS A 72 14.56 -16.70 2.99
C LYS A 72 13.89 -17.21 4.27
N ILE A 73 13.34 -18.42 4.24
CA ILE A 73 12.72 -19.03 5.43
C ILE A 73 13.81 -19.38 6.46
N ARG A 74 14.99 -19.86 6.01
CA ARG A 74 16.14 -20.13 6.89
C ARG A 74 16.71 -18.88 7.53
N GLU A 75 16.68 -17.77 6.82
CA GLU A 75 17.13 -16.46 7.32
C GLU A 75 16.19 -15.90 8.42
N GLY A 76 14.96 -16.41 8.57
CA GLY A 76 13.99 -15.93 9.54
C GLY A 76 13.39 -14.55 9.18
N MET A 77 12.72 -13.88 10.13
CA MET A 77 12.37 -12.45 9.93
C MET A 77 13.65 -11.62 10.00
N LYS A 78 13.82 -10.67 9.07
CA LYS A 78 15.00 -9.82 9.03
C LYS A 78 15.03 -8.95 10.30
N SER A 79 16.10 -9.02 11.08
CA SER A 79 16.31 -8.07 12.20
C SER A 79 16.75 -6.71 11.65
N LEU A 80 16.35 -5.62 12.32
CA LEU A 80 16.70 -4.26 11.89
C LEU A 80 18.22 -4.04 11.90
N ASP A 81 18.82 -3.95 10.71
CA ASP A 81 20.25 -3.72 10.54
C ASP A 81 20.60 -2.23 10.30
N ILE A 82 21.90 -1.92 10.20
CA ILE A 82 22.37 -0.54 10.02
C ILE A 82 22.04 0.03 8.64
N ASP A 83 21.96 -0.79 7.60
CA ASP A 83 21.67 -0.35 6.25
C ASP A 83 20.17 -0.12 6.05
N ASP A 84 19.33 -0.93 6.70
CA ASP A 84 17.89 -0.69 6.85
C ASP A 84 17.64 0.65 7.56
N ILE A 85 18.35 0.92 8.67
CA ILE A 85 18.27 2.21 9.36
C ILE A 85 18.62 3.36 8.41
N LYS A 86 19.71 3.25 7.64
CA LYS A 86 20.10 4.30 6.68
C LYS A 86 19.03 4.53 5.63
N GLU A 87 18.46 3.46 5.07
CA GLU A 87 17.45 3.58 4.02
C GLU A 87 16.16 4.19 4.53
N ILE A 88 15.70 3.76 5.71
CA ILE A 88 14.54 4.35 6.39
C ILE A 88 14.78 5.85 6.65
N LEU A 89 15.98 6.22 7.12
CA LEU A 89 16.33 7.62 7.38
C LEU A 89 16.43 8.47 6.11
N ARG A 90 16.97 7.94 4.99
CA ARG A 90 16.98 8.66 3.70
C ARG A 90 15.56 9.02 3.26
N ILE A 91 14.64 8.07 3.37
CA ILE A 91 13.22 8.29 3.05
C ILE A 91 12.61 9.32 3.99
N GLU A 92 12.89 9.23 5.30
CA GLU A 92 12.36 10.17 6.28
C GLU A 92 12.91 11.60 6.08
N ILE A 93 14.19 11.76 5.73
CA ILE A 93 14.80 13.05 5.40
C ILE A 93 14.10 13.69 4.19
N ARG A 94 13.88 12.91 3.11
CA ARG A 94 13.13 13.40 1.93
C ARG A 94 11.73 13.89 2.31
N LYS A 95 11.03 13.18 3.21
CA LYS A 95 9.71 13.60 3.72
C LYS A 95 9.79 14.89 4.53
N GLN A 96 10.81 15.07 5.36
CA GLN A 96 10.97 16.30 6.14
C GLN A 96 11.33 17.50 5.26
N ILE A 97 12.17 17.32 4.23
CA ILE A 97 12.45 18.37 3.24
C ILE A 97 11.17 18.75 2.48
N LEU A 98 10.38 17.75 2.06
CA LEU A 98 9.10 18.00 1.40
C LEU A 98 8.11 18.76 2.30
N PHE A 99 8.07 18.43 3.60
CA PHE A 99 7.28 19.19 4.58
C PHE A 99 7.73 20.66 4.63
N THR A 100 9.04 20.91 4.62
CA THR A 100 9.60 22.27 4.62
C THR A 100 9.13 23.07 3.41
N HIS A 101 9.23 22.49 2.21
CA HIS A 101 8.76 23.11 0.97
C HIS A 101 7.27 23.40 0.99
N HIS A 102 6.46 22.49 1.54
CA HIS A 102 5.03 22.72 1.66
C HIS A 102 4.69 23.96 2.50
N ILE A 103 5.42 24.19 3.61
CA ILE A 103 5.24 25.39 4.42
C ILE A 103 5.73 26.63 3.68
N PHE A 104 6.88 26.53 3.01
CA PHE A 104 7.46 27.63 2.24
C PHE A 104 6.53 28.11 1.12
N GLU A 105 6.05 27.19 0.27
CA GLU A 105 5.13 27.53 -0.82
C GLU A 105 3.71 27.87 -0.34
N GLY A 106 3.32 27.39 0.84
CA GLY A 106 2.06 27.79 1.49
C GLY A 106 2.11 29.17 2.14
N THR A 107 3.27 29.82 2.22
CA THR A 107 3.44 31.13 2.84
C THR A 107 3.27 32.24 1.82
N ASN A 108 2.57 33.32 2.18
CA ASN A 108 2.55 34.53 1.35
C ASN A 108 3.90 35.27 1.47
N ARG A 109 4.87 34.88 0.62
CA ARG A 109 6.24 35.40 0.64
C ARG A 109 6.36 36.85 0.15
N TRP A 110 5.37 37.34 -0.57
CA TRP A 110 5.34 38.72 -1.07
C TRP A 110 4.80 39.73 -0.04
N SER A 111 4.50 39.28 1.18
CA SER A 111 4.08 40.11 2.29
C SER A 111 4.95 39.82 3.50
N GLU A 112 5.62 40.85 4.03
CA GLU A 112 6.43 40.74 5.25
C GLU A 112 5.59 40.19 6.42
N THR A 113 4.36 40.68 6.58
CA THR A 113 3.39 40.16 7.56
C THR A 113 2.99 38.70 7.28
N GLY A 114 3.00 38.27 6.01
CA GLY A 114 2.72 36.88 5.61
C GLY A 114 3.84 35.93 6.05
N VAL A 115 5.09 36.32 5.79
CA VAL A 115 6.29 35.59 6.24
C VAL A 115 6.35 35.55 7.76
N GLU A 116 6.10 36.68 8.43
CA GLU A 116 6.10 36.78 9.89
C GLU A 116 5.08 35.82 10.53
N LYS A 117 3.83 35.81 10.06
CA LYS A 117 2.79 34.89 10.54
C LYS A 117 3.17 33.42 10.38
N SER A 118 3.76 33.06 9.24
CA SER A 118 4.24 31.69 9.02
C SER A 118 5.38 31.35 9.98
N LEU A 119 6.32 32.27 10.18
CA LEU A 119 7.44 32.10 11.10
C LEU A 119 6.96 31.95 12.55
N GLU A 120 5.98 32.74 12.99
CA GLU A 120 5.34 32.62 14.30
C GLU A 120 4.63 31.27 14.47
N SER A 121 3.87 30.84 13.46
CA SER A 121 3.21 29.52 13.47
C SER A 121 4.23 28.37 13.60
N VAL A 122 5.34 28.48 12.88
CA VAL A 122 6.44 27.50 12.93
C VAL A 122 7.12 27.50 14.30
N LYS A 123 7.43 28.68 14.85
CA LYS A 123 7.99 28.83 16.20
C LYS A 123 7.06 28.25 17.27
N LEU A 124 5.75 28.48 17.16
CA LEU A 124 4.77 27.91 18.08
C LEU A 124 4.77 26.37 18.01
N LYS A 125 4.77 25.79 16.80
CA LYS A 125 4.83 24.32 16.62
C LYS A 125 6.15 23.73 17.11
N GLU A 126 7.26 24.44 16.95
CA GLU A 126 8.58 24.05 17.48
C GLU A 126 8.58 24.05 19.01
N SER A 127 8.07 25.11 19.65
CA SER A 127 7.95 25.21 21.10
C SER A 127 7.04 24.13 21.68
N ASN A 128 5.87 23.89 21.07
CA ASN A 128 4.97 22.83 21.51
C ASN A 128 5.62 21.44 21.41
N LEU A 129 6.40 21.19 20.35
CA LEU A 129 7.15 19.94 20.22
C LEU A 129 8.21 19.82 21.32
N LYS A 130 8.98 20.88 21.57
CA LYS A 130 10.01 20.90 22.63
C LYS A 130 9.40 20.69 24.01
N GLU A 131 8.29 21.34 24.31
CA GLU A 131 7.55 21.16 25.56
C GLU A 131 7.01 19.73 25.69
N THR A 132 6.50 19.13 24.60
CA THR A 132 6.06 17.73 24.58
C THR A 132 7.23 16.79 24.85
N LEU A 133 8.40 17.05 24.26
CA LEU A 133 9.62 16.27 24.47
C LEU A 133 10.17 16.41 25.89
N ASP A 134 9.95 17.53 26.56
CA ASP A 134 10.38 17.77 27.95
C ASP A 134 9.38 17.16 28.96
N SER A 135 8.10 17.43 28.79
CA SER A 135 7.03 17.06 29.74
C SER A 135 6.49 15.63 29.55
N THR A 136 6.39 15.14 28.30
CA THR A 136 5.69 13.90 27.95
C THR A 136 6.46 13.03 26.95
N LEU A 137 7.79 12.99 27.10
CA LEU A 137 8.71 12.24 26.23
C LEU A 137 8.26 10.82 25.91
N LYS A 138 7.81 10.06 26.92
CA LYS A 138 7.42 8.65 26.75
C LYS A 138 6.18 8.50 25.88
N THR A 139 5.23 9.41 25.99
CA THR A 139 4.02 9.44 25.16
C THR A 139 4.40 9.72 23.70
N TYR A 140 5.24 10.73 23.47
CA TYR A 140 5.71 11.06 22.13
C TYR A 140 6.56 9.93 21.52
N GLN A 141 7.43 9.30 22.32
CA GLN A 141 8.17 8.10 21.88
C GLN A 141 7.23 6.98 21.43
N ASN A 142 6.13 6.73 22.13
CA ASN A 142 5.15 5.70 21.72
C ASN A 142 4.46 6.03 20.39
N GLU A 143 4.22 7.31 20.10
CA GLU A 143 3.68 7.74 18.80
C GLU A 143 4.68 7.45 17.67
N VAL A 144 5.96 7.80 17.89
CA VAL A 144 7.04 7.50 16.94
C VAL A 144 7.22 5.99 16.79
N ASP A 145 7.20 5.23 17.88
CA ASP A 145 7.29 3.78 17.88
C ASP A 145 6.20 3.17 17.00
N SER A 146 4.94 3.60 17.17
CA SER A 146 3.81 3.13 16.36
C SER A 146 4.00 3.38 14.86
N LYS A 147 4.59 4.54 14.50
CA LYS A 147 4.96 4.84 13.11
C LYS A 147 6.08 3.91 12.62
N LEU A 148 7.12 3.71 13.42
CA LEU A 148 8.24 2.83 13.08
C LEU A 148 7.78 1.38 12.92
N GLU A 149 6.90 0.87 13.77
CA GLU A 149 6.36 -0.49 13.62
C GLU A 149 5.65 -0.67 12.27
N GLY A 150 4.88 0.33 11.83
CA GLY A 150 4.23 0.29 10.53
C GLY A 150 5.24 0.22 9.38
N ILE A 151 6.34 0.97 9.50
CA ILE A 151 7.44 0.96 8.51
C ILE A 151 8.14 -0.39 8.51
N LEU A 152 8.58 -0.88 9.67
CA LEU A 152 9.32 -2.15 9.79
C LEU A 152 8.48 -3.34 9.30
N LYS A 153 7.19 -3.41 9.68
CA LYS A 153 6.26 -4.43 9.16
C LYS A 153 6.08 -4.35 7.64
N SER A 154 6.09 -3.14 7.06
CA SER A 154 5.99 -2.98 5.61
C SER A 154 7.25 -3.42 4.86
N LEU A 155 8.38 -3.49 5.55
CA LEU A 155 9.67 -3.95 5.04
C LEU A 155 9.98 -5.41 5.41
N ASP A 156 9.03 -6.11 6.04
CA ASP A 156 9.21 -7.48 6.54
C ASP A 156 10.35 -7.61 7.56
N ILE A 157 10.56 -6.54 8.35
CA ILE A 157 11.55 -6.47 9.43
C ILE A 157 10.85 -6.74 10.76
N GLU A 158 11.46 -7.60 11.58
CA GLU A 158 10.98 -7.89 12.93
C GLU A 158 11.00 -6.65 13.82
N VAL A 159 9.92 -6.44 14.56
CA VAL A 159 9.78 -5.31 15.47
C VAL A 159 10.22 -5.71 16.86
N ASP A 160 11.41 -5.26 17.25
CA ASP A 160 11.89 -5.31 18.63
C ASP A 160 12.05 -3.88 19.17
N ARG A 161 11.13 -3.45 20.03
CA ARG A 161 11.16 -2.10 20.65
C ARG A 161 12.30 -1.91 21.63
N ASP A 162 12.82 -3.00 22.18
CA ASP A 162 13.88 -2.97 23.17
C ASP A 162 15.28 -2.99 22.56
N SER A 163 15.38 -3.39 21.29
CA SER A 163 16.59 -3.31 20.49
C SER A 163 17.22 -1.91 20.50
N ILE A 164 18.56 -1.89 20.64
CA ILE A 164 19.36 -0.68 20.50
C ILE A 164 19.15 -0.03 19.14
N ASN A 165 19.00 -0.81 18.07
CA ASN A 165 18.81 -0.32 16.72
C ASN A 165 17.46 0.39 16.56
N PHE A 166 16.40 -0.18 17.14
CA PHE A 166 15.08 0.45 17.16
C PHE A 166 15.09 1.77 17.95
N LYS A 167 15.69 1.76 19.16
CA LYS A 167 15.85 2.97 19.99
C LYS A 167 16.67 4.05 19.30
N LYS A 168 17.75 3.67 18.59
CA LYS A 168 18.55 4.58 17.75
C LYS A 168 17.71 5.18 16.62
N LEU A 169 16.97 4.34 15.87
CA LEU A 169 16.13 4.79 14.77
C LEU A 169 15.05 5.78 15.26
N ARG A 170 14.39 5.48 16.38
CA ARG A 170 13.43 6.36 17.05
C ARG A 170 14.01 7.72 17.37
N ASN A 171 15.14 7.76 18.07
CA ASN A 171 15.74 9.03 18.47
C ASN A 171 16.14 9.85 17.24
N LYS A 172 16.65 9.21 16.18
CA LYS A 172 16.97 9.89 14.91
C LYS A 172 15.74 10.45 14.20
N PHE A 173 14.58 9.79 14.29
CA PHE A 173 13.31 10.33 13.79
C PHE A 173 12.91 11.59 14.56
N ILE A 174 13.05 11.58 15.89
CA ILE A 174 12.76 12.74 16.74
C ILE A 174 13.72 13.89 16.40
N ASP A 175 15.02 13.60 16.24
CA ASP A 175 16.02 14.59 15.83
C ASP A 175 15.63 15.26 14.51
N LEU A 176 15.18 14.49 13.52
CA LEU A 176 14.69 15.01 12.23
C LEU A 176 13.44 15.89 12.37
N TYR A 177 12.51 15.53 13.26
CA TYR A 177 11.30 16.33 13.50
C TYR A 177 11.57 17.65 14.20
N VAL A 178 12.60 17.72 15.03
CA VAL A 178 13.08 18.99 15.58
C VAL A 178 13.78 19.78 14.48
N LEU A 179 14.68 19.13 13.74
CA LEU A 179 15.52 19.76 12.72
C LEU A 179 14.72 20.39 11.56
N ARG A 180 13.58 19.80 11.18
CA ARG A 180 12.75 20.33 10.08
C ARG A 180 12.31 21.77 10.30
N TYR A 181 12.10 22.20 11.55
CA TYR A 181 11.68 23.57 11.83
C TYR A 181 12.81 24.56 11.57
N ASP A 182 14.07 24.17 11.80
CA ASP A 182 15.22 24.96 11.40
C ASP A 182 15.25 25.13 9.88
N TRP A 183 15.03 24.06 9.12
CA TRP A 183 14.96 24.15 7.66
C TRP A 183 13.83 25.07 7.17
N VAL A 184 12.69 25.09 7.87
CA VAL A 184 11.57 25.98 7.49
C VAL A 184 11.96 27.43 7.71
N LYS A 185 12.57 27.75 8.86
CA LYS A 185 13.08 29.10 9.16
C LYS A 185 14.13 29.53 8.13
N GLU A 186 15.01 28.63 7.74
CA GLU A 186 16.06 28.88 6.75
C GLU A 186 15.48 29.15 5.35
N LEU A 187 14.48 28.39 4.90
CA LEU A 187 13.81 28.67 3.63
C LEU A 187 13.06 30.00 3.66
N LEU A 188 12.27 30.26 4.71
CA LEU A 188 11.46 31.49 4.81
C LEU A 188 12.29 32.77 4.92
N ASN A 189 13.49 32.70 5.50
CA ASN A 189 14.43 33.82 5.58
C ASN A 189 15.32 33.97 4.34
N GLU A 190 15.00 33.28 3.24
CA GLU A 190 15.74 33.35 1.97
C GLU A 190 17.25 33.05 2.11
N SER A 191 17.61 32.11 2.99
CA SER A 191 19.02 31.74 3.25
C SER A 191 19.79 31.21 2.03
N GLY A 192 19.11 30.94 0.91
CA GLY A 192 19.69 30.34 -0.29
C GLY A 192 20.02 28.85 -0.17
N LYS A 193 19.63 28.20 0.94
CA LYS A 193 19.90 26.77 1.16
C LYS A 193 19.06 25.89 0.24
N THR A 194 19.73 24.88 -0.30
CA THR A 194 19.16 23.89 -1.21
C THR A 194 18.77 22.60 -0.48
N ASP A 195 18.08 21.71 -1.18
CA ASP A 195 17.80 20.36 -0.70
C ASP A 195 19.07 19.56 -0.37
N GLU A 196 20.16 19.79 -1.11
CA GLU A 196 21.45 19.15 -0.85
C GLU A 196 22.04 19.63 0.48
N ASP A 197 21.90 20.92 0.79
CA ASP A 197 22.33 21.47 2.08
C ASP A 197 21.54 20.87 3.25
N PHE A 198 20.23 20.65 3.08
CA PHE A 198 19.41 19.98 4.10
C PHE A 198 19.79 18.50 4.26
N ARG A 199 20.08 17.79 3.17
CA ARG A 199 20.59 16.41 3.22
C ARG A 199 21.95 16.34 3.92
N LEU A 200 22.84 17.29 3.63
CA LEU A 200 24.16 17.39 4.26
C LEU A 200 24.04 17.71 5.76
N ASN A 201 23.18 18.65 6.10
CA ASN A 201 22.90 19.02 7.49
C ASN A 201 22.29 17.84 8.27
N ALA A 202 21.35 17.11 7.68
CA ALA A 202 20.77 15.90 8.29
C ALA A 202 21.83 14.83 8.55
N GLN A 203 22.68 14.50 7.57
CA GLN A 203 23.69 13.46 7.76
C GLN A 203 24.74 13.83 8.83
N GLN A 204 25.13 15.12 8.90
CA GLN A 204 26.02 15.64 9.94
C GLN A 204 25.36 15.56 11.32
N LYS A 205 24.11 16.00 11.44
CA LYS A 205 23.34 15.96 12.70
C LYS A 205 23.13 14.54 13.20
N LEU A 206 22.87 13.61 12.28
CA LEU A 206 22.62 12.21 12.60
C LEU A 206 23.91 11.39 12.76
N GLY A 207 25.07 11.93 12.38
CA GLY A 207 26.36 11.23 12.44
C GLY A 207 26.40 9.95 11.61
N LEU A 208 25.73 9.92 10.46
CA LEU A 208 25.65 8.75 9.57
C LEU A 208 25.91 9.18 8.13
N VAL A 209 26.71 8.41 7.40
CA VAL A 209 26.88 8.62 5.95
C VAL A 209 25.62 8.12 5.23
N LEU A 210 24.72 9.04 4.91
CA LEU A 210 23.44 8.76 4.24
C LEU A 210 23.50 9.04 2.74
N PHE A 211 24.20 10.10 2.32
CA PHE A 211 24.28 10.52 0.93
C PHE A 211 25.75 10.55 0.47
N PRO A 212 26.36 9.38 0.19
CA PRO A 212 27.76 9.30 -0.25
C PRO A 212 28.07 10.16 -1.49
N GLU A 213 27.08 10.33 -2.36
CA GLU A 213 27.15 11.18 -3.55
C GLU A 213 27.38 12.67 -3.24
N LEU A 214 26.99 13.13 -2.06
CA LEU A 214 27.20 14.51 -1.60
C LEU A 214 28.50 14.66 -0.80
N THR A 215 29.22 13.56 -0.53
CA THR A 215 30.51 13.60 0.15
C THR A 215 31.63 13.60 -0.89
N ASN A 216 32.29 14.74 -1.06
CA ASN A 216 33.47 14.88 -1.92
C ASN A 216 34.65 14.05 -1.38
N GLY A 217 34.69 12.76 -1.73
CA GLY A 217 35.91 11.94 -1.81
C GLY A 217 36.67 11.62 -0.52
N THR A 218 36.20 11.97 0.68
CA THR A 218 36.96 11.77 1.93
C THR A 218 36.82 10.41 2.60
N ASP A 219 35.87 9.56 2.21
CA ASP A 219 35.72 8.20 2.76
C ASP A 219 35.95 7.09 1.72
N LYS A 220 37.13 7.12 1.08
CA LYS A 220 37.60 6.00 0.23
C LYS A 220 37.96 4.71 1.01
N LYS A 221 37.68 4.62 2.31
CA LYS A 221 37.98 3.43 3.12
C LYS A 221 36.84 2.41 3.24
N ASN A 222 35.61 2.76 2.86
CA ASN A 222 34.44 1.87 2.99
C ASN A 222 33.80 1.48 1.65
N ALA A 223 34.51 1.63 0.53
CA ALA A 223 34.03 1.33 -0.82
C ALA A 223 34.06 -0.17 -1.18
N PHE A 224 33.84 -1.08 -0.22
CA PHE A 224 33.94 -2.53 -0.41
C PHE A 224 32.64 -3.30 -0.14
N ALA A 225 31.49 -2.71 -0.49
CA ALA A 225 30.22 -3.43 -0.52
C ALA A 225 29.30 -2.87 -1.61
N ARG A 226 29.77 -2.88 -2.86
CA ARG A 226 28.89 -2.71 -4.03
C ARG A 226 28.70 -4.08 -4.66
N ASN A 227 27.57 -4.72 -4.37
CA ASN A 227 26.95 -5.69 -5.25
C ASN A 227 25.50 -5.98 -4.81
N THR A 228 24.60 -5.05 -5.07
CA THR A 228 23.21 -5.39 -5.39
C THR A 228 22.71 -4.44 -6.48
N HIS A 229 22.32 -5.08 -7.57
CA HIS A 229 21.91 -4.52 -8.84
C HIS A 229 20.57 -3.79 -8.72
N LEU A 230 20.56 -2.46 -8.85
CA LEU A 230 19.38 -1.70 -9.27
C LEU A 230 19.81 -0.63 -10.25
N GLN A 231 19.25 -0.70 -11.46
CA GLN A 231 19.50 0.22 -12.57
C GLN A 231 18.97 1.62 -12.24
N PRO A 232 19.59 2.69 -12.76
CA PRO A 232 19.05 4.04 -12.64
C PRO A 232 17.78 4.14 -13.50
N VAL A 233 16.66 4.56 -12.91
CA VAL A 233 15.54 5.06 -13.70
C VAL A 233 15.92 6.45 -14.15
N ILE A 234 16.04 6.61 -15.46
CA ILE A 234 16.36 7.84 -16.17
C ILE A 234 15.34 8.92 -15.79
N GLU A 235 15.82 10.01 -15.19
CA GLU A 235 15.10 11.28 -15.05
C GLU A 235 14.87 11.86 -16.45
N ASN A 236 13.63 11.79 -16.93
CA ASN A 236 13.16 12.72 -17.94
C ASN A 236 12.45 13.87 -17.23
N TYR A 237 13.22 14.94 -17.00
CA TYR A 237 12.68 16.27 -16.72
C TYR A 237 11.94 16.78 -17.96
N ALA A 238 10.63 16.98 -17.84
CA ALA A 238 9.89 17.93 -18.65
C ALA A 238 9.37 19.02 -17.70
N PRO A 239 9.46 20.31 -18.08
CA PRO A 239 9.12 21.41 -17.18
C PRO A 239 7.59 21.60 -17.11
N GLU A 240 7.05 21.84 -15.90
CA GLU A 240 5.67 22.33 -15.76
C GLU A 240 5.64 23.87 -15.66
N PRO A 241 4.69 24.55 -16.34
CA PRO A 241 4.49 25.99 -16.32
C PRO A 241 3.64 26.48 -15.13
N ILE A 242 3.62 27.81 -14.97
CA ILE A 242 3.27 28.61 -13.79
C ILE A 242 1.76 29.00 -13.77
N GLU A 243 1.20 29.10 -12.55
CA GLU A 243 -0.07 29.74 -12.08
C GLU A 243 -1.36 28.88 -11.98
N PRO A 244 -2.30 29.18 -11.06
CA PRO A 244 -2.22 29.44 -9.61
C PRO A 244 -3.08 28.41 -8.82
N TYR A 245 -2.61 27.85 -7.69
CA TYR A 245 -3.32 26.91 -6.80
C TYR A 245 -4.37 25.99 -7.49
N LEU A 246 -3.90 25.00 -8.25
CA LEU A 246 -4.77 23.92 -8.72
C LEU A 246 -4.32 22.61 -8.09
N VAL A 247 -5.28 21.95 -7.43
CA VAL A 247 -5.19 20.53 -7.06
C VAL A 247 -4.59 19.79 -8.25
N GLN A 248 -3.41 19.17 -8.08
CA GLN A 248 -2.69 18.47 -9.14
C GLN A 248 -3.70 17.56 -9.83
N GLN A 249 -4.09 17.90 -11.07
CA GLN A 249 -5.17 17.21 -11.77
C GLN A 249 -4.63 15.85 -12.19
N VAL A 250 -5.00 14.82 -11.43
CA VAL A 250 -4.57 13.43 -11.66
C VAL A 250 -5.45 12.73 -12.69
N GLY A 251 -6.35 13.48 -13.33
CA GLY A 251 -7.30 13.02 -14.32
C GLY A 251 -8.67 12.73 -13.71
N LEU A 252 -9.67 12.66 -14.58
CA LEU A 252 -11.05 12.35 -14.21
C LEU A 252 -11.13 11.01 -13.46
N LEU A 253 -12.05 10.97 -12.50
CA LEU A 253 -12.35 9.79 -11.71
C LEU A 253 -12.68 8.58 -12.60
N SER A 254 -13.45 8.78 -13.68
CA SER A 254 -13.77 7.75 -14.66
C SER A 254 -12.54 7.15 -15.36
N SER A 255 -11.59 8.00 -15.77
CA SER A 255 -10.33 7.60 -16.42
C SER A 255 -9.44 6.79 -15.48
N ASN A 256 -9.34 7.24 -14.23
CA ASN A 256 -8.58 6.55 -13.19
C ASN A 256 -9.19 5.21 -12.82
N ILE A 257 -10.52 5.10 -12.78
CA ILE A 257 -11.25 3.83 -12.60
C ILE A 257 -10.93 2.86 -13.74
N LYS A 258 -10.94 3.32 -15.00
CA LYS A 258 -10.60 2.48 -16.15
C LYS A 258 -9.18 1.93 -16.02
N THR A 259 -8.23 2.79 -15.71
CA THR A 259 -6.82 2.41 -15.50
C THR A 259 -6.67 1.39 -14.36
N PHE A 260 -7.36 1.61 -13.24
CA PHE A 260 -7.39 0.68 -12.11
C PHE A 260 -7.93 -0.70 -12.51
N ILE A 261 -9.01 -0.74 -13.29
CA ILE A 261 -9.64 -1.97 -13.76
C ILE A 261 -8.73 -2.71 -14.76
N ASP A 262 -8.10 -2.01 -15.69
CA ASP A 262 -7.21 -2.62 -16.68
C ASP A 262 -5.95 -3.20 -16.00
N ARG A 263 -5.40 -2.52 -14.99
CA ARG A 263 -4.31 -3.08 -14.18
C ARG A 263 -4.71 -4.33 -13.41
N LYS A 264 -5.92 -4.36 -12.82
CA LYS A 264 -6.45 -5.58 -12.18
C LYS A 264 -6.57 -6.76 -13.14
N LYS A 265 -6.91 -6.52 -14.41
CA LYS A 265 -6.93 -7.57 -15.45
C LYS A 265 -5.54 -8.09 -15.75
N ILE A 266 -4.55 -7.19 -15.87
CA ILE A 266 -3.13 -7.55 -16.09
C ILE A 266 -2.57 -8.37 -14.92
N GLU A 267 -2.93 -8.02 -13.68
CA GLU A 267 -2.56 -8.76 -12.47
C GLU A 267 -3.22 -10.16 -12.36
N GLY A 268 -4.00 -10.57 -13.35
CA GLY A 268 -4.60 -11.91 -13.41
C GLY A 268 -5.77 -12.11 -12.44
N LYS A 269 -6.44 -11.04 -12.00
CA LYS A 269 -7.65 -11.15 -11.17
C LYS A 269 -8.81 -11.77 -11.96
N ILE A 270 -9.71 -12.45 -11.25
CA ILE A 270 -10.87 -13.13 -11.86
C ILE A 270 -11.75 -12.10 -12.58
N ILE A 271 -11.98 -12.28 -13.89
CA ILE A 271 -12.71 -11.34 -14.76
C ILE A 271 -14.09 -10.98 -14.17
N LYS A 272 -14.82 -11.97 -13.65
CA LYS A 272 -16.15 -11.76 -13.01
C LYS A 272 -16.08 -10.86 -11.77
N GLU A 273 -15.00 -10.95 -11.00
CA GLU A 273 -14.79 -10.09 -9.83
C GLU A 273 -14.46 -8.66 -10.28
N VAL A 274 -13.59 -8.52 -11.27
CA VAL A 274 -13.22 -7.21 -11.85
C VAL A 274 -14.44 -6.49 -12.41
N GLU A 275 -15.32 -7.20 -13.10
CA GLU A 275 -16.55 -6.65 -13.66
C GLU A 275 -17.56 -6.25 -12.56
N SER A 276 -17.66 -7.05 -11.50
CA SER A 276 -18.48 -6.70 -10.33
C SER A 276 -17.97 -5.44 -9.63
N ASP A 277 -16.65 -5.29 -9.52
CA ASP A 277 -16.01 -4.08 -8.99
C ASP A 277 -16.29 -2.88 -9.90
N ARG A 278 -16.16 -3.03 -11.22
CA ARG A 278 -16.42 -1.97 -12.23
C ARG A 278 -17.80 -1.34 -12.05
N VAL A 279 -18.84 -2.15 -11.93
CA VAL A 279 -20.23 -1.67 -11.77
C VAL A 279 -20.38 -0.79 -10.52
N ILE A 280 -19.71 -1.15 -9.42
CA ILE A 280 -19.76 -0.38 -8.17
C ILE A 280 -19.02 0.96 -8.32
N LEU A 281 -17.87 0.95 -8.99
CA LEU A 281 -17.07 2.15 -9.20
C LEU A 281 -17.78 3.13 -10.14
N GLU A 282 -18.41 2.64 -11.21
CA GLU A 282 -19.20 3.47 -12.13
C GLU A 282 -20.44 4.06 -11.47
N GLU A 283 -21.12 3.32 -10.59
CA GLU A 283 -22.24 3.85 -9.81
C GLU A 283 -21.78 4.96 -8.85
N PHE A 284 -20.56 4.87 -8.32
CA PHE A 284 -19.99 5.96 -7.53
C PHE A 284 -19.85 7.24 -8.37
N VAL A 285 -19.26 7.14 -9.58
CA VAL A 285 -19.15 8.29 -10.51
C VAL A 285 -20.53 8.84 -10.90
N GLU A 286 -21.51 7.97 -11.15
CA GLU A 286 -22.89 8.36 -11.48
C GLU A 286 -23.53 9.20 -10.36
N ILE A 287 -23.16 8.95 -9.10
CA ILE A 287 -23.70 9.65 -7.93
C ILE A 287 -22.93 10.94 -7.64
N VAL A 288 -21.60 10.87 -7.49
CA VAL A 288 -20.80 12.02 -7.04
C VAL A 288 -20.39 12.95 -8.18
N GLY A 289 -20.54 12.50 -9.43
CA GLY A 289 -20.08 13.18 -10.63
C GLY A 289 -18.68 12.75 -11.07
N ASP A 290 -18.36 13.02 -12.33
CA ASP A 290 -17.02 12.79 -12.89
C ASP A 290 -16.19 14.06 -12.79
N PHE A 291 -15.38 14.13 -11.75
CA PHE A 291 -14.45 15.23 -11.49
C PHE A 291 -13.06 14.66 -11.25
N ASP A 292 -12.08 15.52 -11.06
CA ASP A 292 -10.69 15.09 -10.87
C ASP A 292 -10.52 14.17 -9.64
N PHE A 293 -9.85 13.04 -9.82
CA PHE A 293 -9.76 12.01 -8.78
C PHE A 293 -9.09 12.53 -7.49
N SER A 294 -8.18 13.51 -7.58
CA SER A 294 -7.53 14.13 -6.41
C SER A 294 -8.49 14.86 -5.50
N ARG A 295 -9.65 15.30 -6.01
CA ARG A 295 -10.65 16.07 -5.25
C ARG A 295 -11.60 15.18 -4.45
N VAL A 296 -11.50 13.85 -4.54
CA VAL A 296 -12.39 12.96 -3.78
C VAL A 296 -12.06 13.07 -2.30
N THR A 297 -12.96 13.65 -1.53
CA THR A 297 -12.85 13.78 -0.07
C THR A 297 -13.91 12.92 0.64
N LYS A 298 -13.89 12.93 1.97
CA LYS A 298 -14.93 12.29 2.79
C LYS A 298 -16.33 12.89 2.56
N LYS A 299 -16.44 14.13 2.08
CA LYS A 299 -17.74 14.78 1.80
C LYS A 299 -18.48 14.06 0.67
N GLU A 300 -17.79 13.76 -0.42
CA GLU A 300 -18.37 13.04 -1.57
C GLU A 300 -18.70 11.59 -1.18
N VAL A 301 -17.88 10.96 -0.35
CA VAL A 301 -18.18 9.62 0.20
C VAL A 301 -19.42 9.65 1.09
N SER A 302 -19.59 10.68 1.93
CA SER A 302 -20.78 10.85 2.75
C SER A 302 -22.03 11.03 1.89
N TYR A 303 -21.97 11.90 0.88
CA TYR A 303 -23.07 12.10 -0.06
C TYR A 303 -23.44 10.79 -0.78
N TYR A 304 -22.44 10.03 -1.23
CA TYR A 304 -22.66 8.71 -1.81
C TYR A 304 -23.38 7.76 -0.85
N ILE A 305 -22.99 7.73 0.43
CA ILE A 305 -23.66 6.91 1.45
C ILE A 305 -25.12 7.34 1.62
N ASP A 306 -25.39 8.64 1.70
CA ASP A 306 -26.74 9.19 1.86
C ASP A 306 -27.65 8.83 0.68
N VAL A 307 -27.12 8.83 -0.54
CA VAL A 307 -27.85 8.38 -1.74
C VAL A 307 -28.06 6.86 -1.70
N GLN A 308 -27.04 6.09 -1.36
CA GLN A 308 -27.12 4.62 -1.34
C GLN A 308 -28.15 4.08 -0.32
N THR A 309 -28.37 4.77 0.79
CA THR A 309 -29.42 4.41 1.77
C THR A 309 -30.85 4.56 1.23
N LYS A 310 -31.03 5.36 0.18
CA LYS A 310 -32.33 5.61 -0.47
C LYS A 310 -32.54 4.77 -1.73
N LEU A 311 -31.47 4.19 -2.29
CA LEU A 311 -31.55 3.39 -3.51
C LEU A 311 -31.92 1.93 -3.23
N PRO A 312 -32.67 1.27 -4.15
CA PRO A 312 -32.97 -0.14 -4.06
C PRO A 312 -31.74 -1.01 -4.38
N PRO A 313 -31.64 -2.24 -3.82
CA PRO A 313 -30.58 -3.16 -4.17
C PRO A 313 -30.69 -3.58 -5.64
N ASN A 314 -29.54 -3.75 -6.31
CA ASN A 314 -29.47 -4.20 -7.71
C ASN A 314 -30.31 -3.36 -8.70
N ARG A 315 -30.42 -2.04 -8.50
CA ARG A 315 -31.19 -1.10 -9.36
C ARG A 315 -31.12 -1.43 -10.85
N LYS A 316 -29.91 -1.51 -11.43
CA LYS A 316 -29.68 -1.76 -12.87
C LYS A 316 -30.15 -3.14 -13.36
N LYS A 317 -30.40 -4.09 -12.46
CA LYS A 317 -30.92 -5.43 -12.80
C LYS A 317 -32.43 -5.54 -12.62
N SER A 318 -33.05 -4.63 -11.87
CA SER A 318 -34.48 -4.66 -11.61
C SER A 318 -35.24 -4.08 -12.81
N PRO A 319 -36.19 -4.81 -13.42
CA PRO A 319 -37.04 -4.28 -14.47
C PRO A 319 -37.77 -2.99 -14.07
N LYS A 320 -38.04 -2.81 -12.77
CA LYS A 320 -38.74 -1.63 -12.23
C LYS A 320 -37.91 -0.35 -12.23
N TYR A 321 -36.58 -0.45 -12.18
CA TYR A 321 -35.71 0.70 -11.94
C TYR A 321 -34.55 0.83 -12.94
N ARG A 322 -34.36 -0.13 -13.84
CA ARG A 322 -33.21 -0.16 -14.76
C ARG A 322 -33.18 1.03 -15.73
N ASP A 323 -34.36 1.54 -16.10
CA ASP A 323 -34.54 2.60 -17.09
C ASP A 323 -34.69 3.99 -16.42
N LEU A 324 -34.62 4.05 -15.08
CA LEU A 324 -34.72 5.28 -14.29
C LEU A 324 -33.35 5.78 -13.82
N THR A 325 -33.17 7.10 -13.87
CA THR A 325 -32.00 7.79 -13.31
C THR A 325 -32.00 7.73 -11.78
N ILE A 326 -30.85 7.98 -11.17
CA ILE A 326 -30.72 7.98 -9.70
C ILE A 326 -31.65 9.00 -9.05
N LYS A 327 -31.82 10.18 -9.67
CA LYS A 327 -32.71 11.24 -9.17
C LYS A 327 -34.18 10.80 -9.18
N GLU A 328 -34.65 10.25 -10.30
CA GLU A 328 -36.03 9.75 -10.42
C GLU A 328 -36.31 8.62 -9.42
N VAL A 329 -35.34 7.72 -9.19
CA VAL A 329 -35.51 6.65 -8.18
C VAL A 329 -35.57 7.21 -6.76
N MET A 330 -34.83 8.28 -6.46
CA MET A 330 -34.89 8.93 -5.15
C MET A 330 -36.23 9.63 -4.91
N GLU A 331 -36.89 10.14 -5.96
CA GLU A 331 -38.21 10.76 -5.89
C GLU A 331 -39.34 9.76 -5.57
N LEU A 332 -39.14 8.47 -5.85
CA LEU A 332 -40.09 7.40 -5.49
C LEU A 332 -40.20 7.15 -3.98
N ASN A 333 -39.33 7.74 -3.15
CA ASN A 333 -39.36 7.66 -1.69
C ASN A 333 -39.63 6.25 -1.15
N LEU A 334 -38.81 5.29 -1.60
CA LEU A 334 -38.96 3.87 -1.27
C LEU A 334 -38.93 3.62 0.24
N ASN A 335 -39.70 2.63 0.70
CA ASN A 335 -39.69 2.25 2.11
C ASN A 335 -38.34 1.61 2.48
N GLN A 336 -37.96 1.69 3.77
CA GLN A 336 -36.68 1.16 4.25
C GLN A 336 -36.46 -0.35 4.01
N LYS A 337 -37.54 -1.12 3.80
CA LYS A 337 -37.47 -2.55 3.43
C LYS A 337 -37.08 -2.77 1.96
N GLU A 338 -37.28 -1.78 1.11
CA GLU A 338 -37.02 -1.82 -0.33
C GLU A 338 -35.67 -1.20 -0.70
N THR A 339 -35.04 -0.47 0.24
CA THR A 339 -33.72 0.13 0.07
C THR A 339 -32.58 -0.81 0.50
N GLN A 340 -31.34 -0.39 0.26
CA GLN A 340 -30.16 -1.19 0.57
C GLN A 340 -29.91 -1.30 2.08
N THR A 341 -29.50 -2.49 2.51
CA THR A 341 -29.04 -2.72 3.89
C THR A 341 -27.66 -2.11 4.13
N PRO A 342 -27.34 -1.68 5.37
CA PRO A 342 -26.00 -1.20 5.73
C PRO A 342 -24.88 -2.19 5.39
N GLN A 343 -25.14 -3.49 5.48
CA GLN A 343 -24.19 -4.54 5.09
C GLN A 343 -23.89 -4.51 3.58
N ASN A 344 -24.88 -4.27 2.73
CA ASN A 344 -24.68 -4.16 1.28
C ASN A 344 -23.90 -2.88 0.93
N ILE A 345 -24.20 -1.76 1.59
CA ILE A 345 -23.46 -0.50 1.41
C ILE A 345 -21.99 -0.68 1.85
N ASN A 346 -21.74 -1.35 2.98
CA ASN A 346 -20.38 -1.67 3.43
C ASN A 346 -19.59 -2.54 2.44
N LYS A 347 -20.25 -3.45 1.70
CA LYS A 347 -19.58 -4.20 0.62
C LYS A 347 -19.12 -3.27 -0.50
N LYS A 348 -19.96 -2.32 -0.93
CA LYS A 348 -19.60 -1.31 -1.93
C LYS A 348 -18.47 -0.40 -1.45
N LEU A 349 -18.57 0.12 -0.23
CA LEU A 349 -17.50 0.94 0.41
C LEU A 349 -16.18 0.18 0.52
N SER A 350 -16.22 -1.13 0.75
CA SER A 350 -14.99 -1.95 0.76
C SER A 350 -14.30 -1.94 -0.61
N LYS A 351 -15.06 -2.01 -1.71
CA LYS A 351 -14.50 -1.96 -3.06
C LYS A 351 -13.97 -0.57 -3.41
N LEU A 352 -14.69 0.48 -3.02
CA LEU A 352 -14.22 1.87 -3.17
C LEU A 352 -12.95 2.14 -2.34
N SER A 353 -12.85 1.58 -1.14
CA SER A 353 -11.63 1.69 -0.32
C SER A 353 -10.42 1.02 -0.98
N VAL A 354 -10.59 -0.06 -1.74
CA VAL A 354 -9.51 -0.66 -2.53
C VAL A 354 -9.03 0.29 -3.63
N LEU A 355 -9.96 0.99 -4.33
CA LEU A 355 -9.61 2.04 -5.29
C LEU A 355 -8.85 3.18 -4.61
N GLY A 356 -9.34 3.69 -3.46
CA GLY A 356 -8.67 4.76 -2.72
C GLY A 356 -7.25 4.38 -2.27
N ASN A 357 -7.05 3.16 -1.78
CA ASN A 357 -5.72 2.65 -1.44
C ASN A 357 -4.81 2.55 -2.67
N TRP A 358 -5.35 2.17 -3.83
CA TRP A 358 -4.61 2.20 -5.09
C TRP A 358 -4.23 3.63 -5.49
N GLY A 359 -5.16 4.58 -5.39
CA GLY A 359 -4.89 5.99 -5.66
C GLY A 359 -3.76 6.55 -4.79
N VAL A 360 -3.75 6.23 -3.50
CA VAL A 360 -2.65 6.62 -2.59
C VAL A 360 -1.32 6.02 -3.01
N ARG A 361 -1.28 4.71 -3.34
CA ARG A 361 -0.04 4.06 -3.82
C ARG A 361 0.49 4.64 -5.13
N GLN A 362 -0.40 5.22 -5.95
CA GLN A 362 -0.03 5.85 -7.22
C GLN A 362 0.27 7.35 -7.08
N GLY A 363 0.18 7.91 -5.87
CA GLY A 363 0.34 9.36 -5.65
C GLY A 363 -0.83 10.20 -6.17
N LEU A 364 -1.94 9.57 -6.57
CA LEU A 364 -3.13 10.26 -7.09
C LEU A 364 -4.00 10.84 -5.96
N LEU A 365 -3.86 10.30 -4.75
CA LEU A 365 -4.56 10.72 -3.54
C LEU A 365 -3.55 10.84 -2.39
N LEU A 366 -3.71 11.87 -1.55
CA LEU A 366 -2.90 12.03 -0.33
C LEU A 366 -3.25 10.97 0.73
N ASN A 367 -4.54 10.65 0.85
CA ASN A 367 -5.08 9.69 1.79
C ASN A 367 -6.29 8.97 1.19
N ASN A 368 -6.71 7.85 1.79
CA ASN A 368 -7.88 7.11 1.31
C ASN A 368 -9.19 7.73 1.88
N PRO A 369 -10.02 8.40 1.05
CA PRO A 369 -11.23 9.07 1.52
C PRO A 369 -12.33 8.10 1.97
N PHE A 370 -12.29 6.84 1.52
CA PHE A 370 -13.26 5.81 1.88
C PHE A 370 -12.94 5.12 3.21
N SER A 371 -11.75 5.33 3.76
CA SER A 371 -11.32 4.70 5.00
C SER A 371 -12.12 5.21 6.20
N GLY A 372 -12.61 4.27 7.01
CA GLY A 372 -13.39 4.57 8.22
C GLY A 372 -14.85 4.98 7.98
N MET A 373 -15.36 4.90 6.75
CA MET A 373 -16.73 5.36 6.41
C MET A 373 -17.80 4.24 6.47
N LYS A 374 -17.46 3.05 6.99
CA LYS A 374 -18.37 1.90 7.07
C LYS A 374 -19.33 2.01 8.24
N PHE A 375 -20.56 1.56 8.05
CA PHE A 375 -21.53 1.40 9.14
C PHE A 375 -21.08 0.30 10.11
N SER A 376 -21.34 0.51 11.40
CA SER A 376 -21.22 -0.55 12.41
C SER A 376 -22.37 -1.54 12.24
N VAL A 377 -22.06 -2.78 11.88
CA VAL A 377 -23.05 -3.85 11.64
C VAL A 377 -22.66 -5.12 12.36
N LYS A 378 -23.62 -5.75 13.07
CA LYS A 378 -23.40 -7.07 13.67
C LYS A 378 -23.25 -8.13 12.57
N LYS A 379 -22.27 -9.02 12.73
CA LYS A 379 -22.05 -10.15 11.83
C LYS A 379 -23.23 -11.12 11.97
N GLN A 380 -24.06 -11.23 10.93
CA GLN A 380 -25.17 -12.18 10.91
C GLN A 380 -24.63 -13.59 10.61
N PRO A 381 -24.99 -14.62 11.41
CA PRO A 381 -24.62 -15.99 11.11
C PRO A 381 -25.28 -16.44 9.79
N ASN A 382 -24.62 -17.36 9.08
CA ASN A 382 -25.17 -17.91 7.84
C ASN A 382 -26.41 -18.76 8.17
N LYS A 383 -27.59 -18.30 7.76
CA LYS A 383 -28.87 -19.01 7.95
C LYS A 383 -29.17 -20.03 6.85
N ARG A 384 -28.26 -20.24 5.90
CA ARG A 384 -28.46 -21.25 4.86
C ARG A 384 -28.30 -22.63 5.48
N GLU A 385 -29.43 -23.30 5.65
CA GLU A 385 -29.45 -24.70 6.05
C GLU A 385 -29.12 -25.58 4.83
N PRO A 386 -28.39 -26.69 5.02
CA PRO A 386 -28.21 -27.67 3.96
C PRO A 386 -29.55 -28.29 3.59
N PHE A 387 -29.75 -28.64 2.32
CA PHE A 387 -30.95 -29.35 1.90
C PHE A 387 -31.08 -30.68 2.66
N THR A 388 -32.28 -30.95 3.15
CA THR A 388 -32.63 -32.24 3.73
C THR A 388 -32.75 -33.31 2.64
N LYS A 389 -32.65 -34.58 3.03
CA LYS A 389 -32.79 -35.72 2.09
C LYS A 389 -34.16 -35.72 1.38
N GLU A 390 -35.21 -35.25 2.04
CA GLU A 390 -36.56 -35.17 1.46
C GLU A 390 -36.67 -34.05 0.43
N GLU A 391 -36.08 -32.89 0.71
CA GLU A 391 -36.01 -31.77 -0.25
C GLU A 391 -35.19 -32.15 -1.48
N LEU A 392 -34.05 -32.81 -1.31
CA LEU A 392 -33.25 -33.31 -2.43
C LEU A 392 -34.04 -34.30 -3.29
N ARG A 393 -34.80 -35.21 -2.68
CA ARG A 393 -35.68 -36.14 -3.41
C ARG A 393 -36.81 -35.44 -4.16
N LYS A 394 -37.34 -34.32 -3.65
CA LYS A 394 -38.35 -33.51 -4.34
C LYS A 394 -37.73 -32.70 -5.48
N ILE A 395 -36.56 -32.10 -5.28
CA ILE A 395 -35.85 -31.28 -6.27
C ILE A 395 -35.32 -32.12 -7.44
N LEU A 396 -34.85 -33.33 -7.16
CA LEU A 396 -34.24 -34.23 -8.15
C LEU A 396 -35.23 -35.26 -8.73
N LYS A 397 -36.52 -35.16 -8.39
CA LYS A 397 -37.55 -36.03 -8.99
C LYS A 397 -37.64 -35.66 -10.48
N PRO A 398 -37.40 -36.60 -11.41
CA PRO A 398 -37.68 -36.34 -12.82
C PRO A 398 -39.18 -36.14 -12.97
N GLU A 399 -39.60 -35.01 -13.53
CA GLU A 399 -40.98 -34.87 -14.00
C GLU A 399 -41.24 -35.97 -15.04
N THR A 400 -42.43 -36.56 -14.95
CA THR A 400 -42.90 -37.65 -15.84
C THR A 400 -43.20 -37.11 -17.23
#